data_AF-A0A7S0LX89-F1
#
_entry.id   AF-A0A7S0LX89-F1
#
_cell.length_a   1.000
_cell.length_b   1.000
_cell.length_c   1.000
_cell.angle_alpha   90.00
_cell.angle_beta   90.00
_cell.angle_gamma   90.00
#
_symmetry.space_group_name_H-M   'P 1'
#
loop_
_entity.id
_entity.type
_entity.pdbx_description
1 polymer ?
#
loop_
_entity_poly.entity_id
_entity_poly.type
_entity_poly.pdbx_seq_one_letter_code
_entity_poly.pdbx_strand_id
1 'polypeptide(L)'
;MLSDEESGDDAIDNLISLSEKAEEFAKHIGIDLDDPFDRIHAWVAQRAVDEPLPEGWTQHEDEDGFLYFYDAIMDVSSWEHPRESFWKRTLDESRRAESRKQELAALKENATNSFLGDTSGAARDLKAKFIKADIAETESDIDGLRKQFE
;
A
#
# COMPACT_ATOMS: atom_id res chain seq x y z
N MET A 1 0.24 12.17 -44.35
CA MET A 1 -0.58 13.03 -43.48
C MET A 1 -0.99 12.13 -42.32
N LEU A 2 -0.10 11.97 -41.33
CA LEU A 2 -0.03 12.75 -40.07
C LEU A 2 -1.34 12.53 -39.28
N SER A 3 -1.34 11.56 -38.36
CA SER A 3 -1.21 11.75 -36.89
C SER A 3 -2.61 11.99 -36.31
N ASP A 4 -3.12 11.26 -35.33
CA ASP A 4 -2.59 11.04 -33.98
C ASP A 4 -3.11 9.65 -33.50
N GLU A 5 -2.25 8.70 -33.11
CA GLU A 5 -1.88 8.45 -31.70
C GLU A 5 -2.97 8.83 -30.69
N GLU A 6 -4.05 8.04 -30.66
CA GLU A 6 -5.04 8.10 -29.58
C GLU A 6 -4.41 7.51 -28.30
N SER A 7 -3.78 8.44 -27.56
CA SER A 7 -3.82 8.58 -26.11
C SER A 7 -3.60 7.29 -25.30
N GLY A 8 -2.33 6.96 -25.08
CA GLY A 8 -1.88 5.99 -24.07
C GLY A 8 -2.00 6.49 -22.62
N ASP A 9 -3.00 7.32 -22.30
CA ASP A 9 -3.18 7.94 -20.98
C ASP A 9 -4.27 7.26 -20.14
N ASP A 10 -5.10 6.38 -20.71
CA ASP A 10 -6.18 5.69 -20.00
C ASP A 10 -5.70 4.51 -19.12
N ALA A 11 -4.40 4.20 -19.15
CA ALA A 11 -3.84 3.09 -18.36
C ALA A 11 -3.65 3.43 -16.87
N ILE A 12 -3.77 4.70 -16.48
CA ILE A 12 -3.58 5.15 -15.09
C ILE A 12 -4.90 5.12 -14.30
N ASP A 13 -6.06 5.16 -14.97
CA ASP A 13 -7.38 5.14 -14.30
C ASP A 13 -7.78 3.77 -13.74
N ASN A 14 -6.95 2.74 -13.97
CA ASN A 14 -7.06 1.46 -13.26
C ASN A 14 -6.49 1.51 -11.84
N LEU A 15 -6.45 2.71 -11.24
CA LEU A 15 -5.98 2.99 -9.89
C LEU A 15 -7.09 2.71 -8.87
N ILE A 16 -7.55 1.45 -8.83
CA ILE A 16 -8.41 0.84 -7.81
C ILE A 16 -9.61 1.74 -7.46
N SER A 17 -10.77 1.50 -8.07
CA SER A 17 -12.04 2.06 -7.54
C SER A 17 -12.20 1.57 -6.11
N LEU A 18 -11.87 2.40 -5.12
CA LEU A 18 -12.12 2.08 -3.72
C LEU A 18 -13.64 2.11 -3.49
N SER A 19 -14.13 1.23 -2.63
CA SER A 19 -15.50 1.36 -2.12
C SER A 19 -15.60 2.60 -1.22
N GLU A 20 -16.78 3.21 -1.15
CA GLU A 20 -17.06 4.36 -0.25
C GLU A 20 -16.62 4.07 1.19
N LYS A 21 -16.94 2.87 1.68
CA LYS A 21 -16.51 2.37 2.99
C LYS A 21 -14.99 2.32 3.15
N ALA A 22 -14.27 1.93 2.09
CA ALA A 22 -12.81 1.88 2.11
C ALA A 22 -12.19 3.27 2.11
N GLU A 23 -12.81 4.25 1.44
CA GLU A 23 -12.36 5.64 1.49
C GLU A 23 -12.54 6.25 2.87
N GLU A 24 -13.68 6.02 3.51
CA GLU A 24 -13.93 6.45 4.89
C GLU A 24 -12.96 5.80 5.86
N PHE A 25 -12.76 4.49 5.74
CA PHE A 25 -11.82 3.76 6.58
C PHE A 25 -10.38 4.24 6.35
N ALA A 26 -9.99 4.52 5.10
CA ALA A 26 -8.68 5.09 4.77
C ALA A 26 -8.46 6.43 5.49
N LYS A 27 -9.43 7.35 5.41
CA LYS A 27 -9.38 8.64 6.13
C LYS A 27 -9.32 8.45 7.64
N HIS A 28 -10.09 7.49 8.18
CA HIS A 28 -10.12 7.18 9.62
C HIS A 28 -8.78 6.66 10.16
N ILE A 29 -8.10 5.78 9.42
CA ILE A 29 -6.76 5.29 9.81
C ILE A 29 -5.63 6.27 9.47
N GLY A 30 -5.96 7.42 8.86
CA GLY A 30 -5.03 8.50 8.55
C GLY A 30 -4.25 8.32 7.25
N ILE A 31 -4.87 7.69 6.24
CA ILE A 31 -4.39 7.71 4.86
C ILE A 31 -4.94 8.95 4.17
N ASP A 32 -4.05 9.76 3.62
CA ASP A 32 -4.39 10.87 2.74
C ASP A 32 -4.64 10.34 1.32
N LEU A 33 -5.88 10.43 0.87
CA LEU A 33 -6.28 10.01 -0.48
C LEU A 33 -5.99 11.09 -1.53
N ASP A 34 -5.76 12.33 -1.12
CA ASP A 34 -5.41 13.46 -1.99
C ASP A 34 -3.92 13.46 -2.32
N ASP A 35 -3.07 12.89 -1.46
CA ASP A 35 -1.64 12.67 -1.74
C ASP A 35 -1.41 11.37 -2.53
N PRO A 36 -0.92 11.41 -3.78
CA PRO A 36 -0.61 10.22 -4.55
C PRO A 36 0.39 9.28 -3.85
N PHE A 37 1.31 9.81 -3.04
CA PHE A 37 2.29 9.02 -2.31
C PHE A 37 1.72 8.31 -1.08
N ASP A 38 0.58 8.75 -0.57
CA ASP A 38 -0.09 8.10 0.55
C ASP A 38 -1.30 7.26 0.07
N ARG A 39 -1.93 7.66 -1.04
CA ARG A 39 -2.99 6.92 -1.74
C ARG A 39 -2.54 5.52 -2.18
N ILE A 40 -1.25 5.30 -2.42
CA ILE A 40 -0.72 3.94 -2.65
C ILE A 40 -0.95 3.00 -1.48
N HIS A 41 -1.24 3.49 -0.27
CA HIS A 41 -1.55 2.69 0.90
C HIS A 41 -3.06 2.44 1.07
N ALA A 42 -3.91 3.03 0.22
CA ALA A 42 -5.36 2.88 0.28
C ALA A 42 -5.84 1.42 0.11
N TRP A 43 -5.00 0.54 -0.45
CA TRP A 43 -5.26 -0.90 -0.47
C TRP A 43 -5.43 -1.49 0.93
N VAL A 44 -4.77 -0.93 1.96
CA VAL A 44 -4.91 -1.40 3.35
C VAL A 44 -6.35 -1.22 3.80
N ALA A 45 -6.94 -0.08 3.46
CA ALA A 45 -8.33 0.20 3.80
C ALA A 45 -9.32 -0.61 2.97
N GLN A 46 -9.06 -0.81 1.68
CA GLN A 46 -9.87 -1.69 0.84
C GLN A 46 -9.91 -3.11 1.42
N ARG A 47 -8.76 -3.66 1.83
CA ARG A 47 -8.72 -4.98 2.47
C ARG A 47 -9.39 -5.01 3.83
N ALA A 48 -9.29 -3.93 4.61
CA ALA A 48 -9.97 -3.84 5.90
C ALA A 48 -11.48 -3.95 5.78
N VAL A 49 -12.04 -3.42 4.70
CA VAL A 49 -13.47 -3.49 4.39
C VAL A 49 -13.86 -4.83 3.76
N ASP A 50 -12.99 -5.41 2.92
CA ASP A 50 -13.23 -6.71 2.29
C ASP A 50 -13.10 -7.87 3.29
N GLU A 51 -12.30 -7.72 4.36
CA GLU A 51 -12.12 -8.74 5.37
C GLU A 51 -13.36 -8.81 6.29
N PRO A 52 -13.92 -10.02 6.53
CA PRO A 52 -15.06 -10.16 7.43
C PRO A 52 -14.69 -9.69 8.84
N LEU A 53 -15.64 -9.02 9.47
CA LEU A 53 -15.52 -8.61 10.87
C LEU A 53 -15.30 -9.85 11.77
N PRO A 54 -14.59 -9.69 12.90
CA PRO A 54 -14.43 -10.76 13.88
C PRO A 54 -15.78 -11.32 14.35
N GLU A 55 -15.78 -12.56 14.82
CA GLU A 55 -17.00 -13.21 15.32
C GLU A 55 -17.70 -12.34 16.37
N GLY A 56 -19.01 -12.15 16.20
CA GLY A 56 -19.82 -11.28 17.07
C GLY A 56 -19.87 -9.82 16.65
N TRP A 57 -18.93 -9.33 15.82
CA TRP A 57 -18.91 -7.95 15.38
C TRP A 57 -19.77 -7.72 14.14
N THR A 58 -20.52 -6.62 14.15
CA THR A 58 -21.39 -6.20 13.05
C THR A 58 -21.23 -4.71 12.79
N GLN A 59 -21.30 -4.31 11.52
CA GLN A 59 -21.24 -2.92 11.11
C GLN A 59 -22.67 -2.39 10.94
N HIS A 60 -22.93 -1.22 11.50
CA HIS A 60 -24.20 -0.51 11.41
C HIS A 60 -23.97 0.96 11.10
N GLU A 61 -25.02 1.63 10.67
CA GLU A 61 -25.07 3.07 10.40
C GLU A 61 -26.14 3.67 11.29
N ASP A 62 -25.87 4.84 11.89
CA ASP A 62 -26.85 5.56 12.69
C ASP A 62 -27.79 6.43 11.82
N GLU A 63 -28.69 7.17 12.46
CA GLU A 63 -29.65 8.04 11.77
C GLU A 63 -29.00 9.25 11.08
N ASP A 64 -27.79 9.62 11.51
CA ASP A 64 -27.00 10.72 10.97
C ASP A 64 -26.04 10.26 9.85
N GLY A 65 -25.98 8.96 9.57
CA GLY A 65 -25.12 8.35 8.55
C GLY A 65 -23.72 7.98 9.04
N PHE A 66 -23.47 8.01 10.36
CA PHE A 66 -22.18 7.61 10.91
C PHE A 66 -22.08 6.11 11.10
N LEU A 67 -20.93 5.57 10.72
CA LEU A 67 -20.63 4.17 10.87
C LEU A 67 -20.22 3.83 12.31
N TYR A 68 -20.83 2.79 12.87
CA TYR A 68 -20.43 2.20 14.15
C TYR A 68 -20.36 0.68 14.07
N PHE A 69 -19.59 0.10 14.97
CA PHE A 69 -19.40 -1.34 15.10
C PHE A 69 -20.05 -1.82 16.39
N TYR A 70 -20.83 -2.89 16.30
CA TYR A 70 -21.50 -3.50 17.44
C TYR A 70 -21.01 -4.92 17.66
N ASP A 71 -20.53 -5.19 18.87
CA ASP A 71 -20.16 -6.52 19.36
C ASP A 71 -21.38 -7.16 20.01
N ALA A 72 -21.97 -8.15 19.34
CA ALA A 72 -23.10 -8.93 19.82
C ALA A 72 -22.76 -9.93 20.94
N ILE A 73 -21.47 -10.22 21.17
CA ILE A 73 -21.02 -11.10 22.26
C ILE A 73 -20.94 -10.31 23.56
N MET A 74 -20.34 -9.12 23.51
CA MET A 74 -20.21 -8.24 24.68
C MET A 74 -21.37 -7.25 24.85
N ASP A 75 -22.25 -7.14 23.86
CA ASP A 75 -23.35 -6.18 23.80
C ASP A 75 -22.86 -4.73 23.94
N VAL A 76 -21.79 -4.40 23.21
CA VAL A 76 -21.17 -3.06 23.22
C VAL A 76 -21.08 -2.49 21.81
N SER A 77 -21.30 -1.18 21.69
CA SER A 77 -21.02 -0.43 20.47
C SER A 77 -19.69 0.32 20.58
N SER A 78 -19.00 0.43 19.45
CA SER A 78 -17.70 1.09 19.30
C SER A 78 -17.67 1.88 18.00
N TRP A 79 -17.05 3.06 18.04
CA TRP A 79 -16.75 3.86 16.85
C TRP A 79 -15.46 3.41 16.17
N GLU A 80 -14.65 2.61 16.86
CA GLU A 80 -13.39 2.07 16.37
C GLU A 80 -13.61 0.66 15.80
N HIS A 81 -12.99 0.38 14.66
CA HIS A 81 -13.03 -0.95 14.06
C HIS A 81 -12.28 -1.94 14.96
N PRO A 82 -12.79 -3.15 15.24
CA PRO A 82 -12.16 -4.09 16.18
C PRO A 82 -10.73 -4.50 15.79
N ARG A 83 -10.41 -4.38 14.49
CA ARG A 83 -9.06 -4.62 13.93
C ARG A 83 -8.33 -3.37 13.49
N GLU A 84 -8.79 -2.18 13.90
CA GLU A 84 -8.17 -0.91 13.51
C GLU A 84 -6.67 -0.87 13.86
N SER A 85 -6.30 -1.32 15.07
CA SER A 85 -4.90 -1.38 15.51
C SER A 85 -4.02 -2.26 14.61
N PHE A 86 -4.58 -3.36 14.09
CA PHE A 86 -3.90 -4.23 13.14
C PHE A 86 -3.66 -3.48 11.81
N TRP A 87 -4.69 -2.85 11.27
CA TRP A 87 -4.60 -2.12 10.00
C TRP A 87 -3.70 -0.89 10.07
N LYS A 88 -3.72 -0.15 11.18
CA LYS A 88 -2.77 0.95 11.43
C LYS A 88 -1.32 0.48 11.40
N ARG A 89 -1.04 -0.68 12.00
CA ARG A 89 0.29 -1.29 11.95
C ARG A 89 0.68 -1.69 10.52
N THR A 90 -0.24 -2.29 9.77
CA THR A 90 -0.02 -2.65 8.36
C THR A 90 0.26 -1.41 7.50
N LEU A 91 -0.45 -0.30 7.74
CA LEU A 91 -0.21 0.99 7.10
C LEU A 91 1.21 1.50 7.38
N ASP A 92 1.61 1.52 8.65
CA ASP A 92 2.96 1.94 9.04
C ASP A 92 4.06 1.07 8.41
N GLU A 93 3.85 -0.25 8.37
CA GLU A 93 4.77 -1.18 7.72
C GLU A 93 4.85 -0.93 6.21
N SER A 94 3.71 -0.66 5.56
CA SER A 94 3.66 -0.30 4.14
C SER A 94 4.41 1.01 3.86
N ARG A 95 4.21 2.06 4.67
CA ARG A 95 4.93 3.34 4.55
C ARG A 95 6.44 3.16 4.70
N ARG A 96 6.87 2.39 5.72
CA ARG A 96 8.30 2.07 5.94
C ARG A 96 8.89 1.27 4.79
N ALA A 97 8.12 0.34 4.22
CA ALA A 97 8.57 -0.44 3.07
C ALA A 97 8.80 0.45 1.84
N GLU A 98 7.90 1.39 1.57
CA GLU A 98 8.05 2.34 0.46
C GLU A 98 9.23 3.30 0.67
N SER A 99 9.42 3.85 1.87
CA SER A 99 10.61 4.65 2.16
C SER A 99 11.91 3.86 1.95
N ARG A 100 11.99 2.62 2.43
CA ARG A 100 13.16 1.75 2.19
C ARG A 100 13.37 1.47 0.70
N LYS A 101 12.29 1.26 -0.05
CA LYS A 101 12.36 1.05 -1.51
C LYS A 101 12.92 2.28 -2.21
N GLN A 102 12.48 3.48 -1.84
CA GLN A 102 12.97 4.75 -2.37
C GLN A 102 14.44 4.99 -2.01
N GLU A 103 14.84 4.77 -0.75
CA GLU A 103 16.24 4.89 -0.32
C GLU A 103 17.16 3.95 -1.12
N LEU A 104 16.72 2.72 -1.33
CA LEU A 104 17.47 1.72 -2.08
C LEU A 104 17.53 2.03 -3.58
N ALA A 105 16.48 2.63 -4.14
CA ALA A 105 16.47 3.17 -5.50
C ALA A 105 17.43 4.37 -5.65
N ALA A 106 17.46 5.27 -4.68
CA ALA A 106 18.40 6.40 -4.67
C ALA A 106 19.86 5.94 -4.50
N LEU A 107 20.11 4.94 -3.64
CA LEU A 107 21.43 4.34 -3.48
C LEU A 107 21.87 3.64 -4.78
N LYS A 108 20.96 2.96 -5.47
CA LYS A 108 21.21 2.41 -6.81
C LYS A 108 21.61 3.50 -7.79
N GLU A 109 20.83 4.57 -7.91
CA GLU A 109 21.07 5.67 -8.85
C GLU A 109 22.44 6.30 -8.61
N ASN A 110 22.74 6.68 -7.37
CA ASN A 110 24.03 7.21 -6.97
C ASN A 110 25.18 6.22 -7.14
N ALA A 111 24.96 4.92 -6.89
CA ALA A 111 25.95 3.90 -7.17
C ALA A 111 26.22 3.80 -8.67
N THR A 112 25.21 3.75 -9.54
CA THR A 112 25.41 3.79 -11.00
C THR A 112 26.15 5.05 -11.46
N ASN A 113 25.84 6.22 -10.88
CA ASN A 113 26.42 7.49 -11.30
C ASN A 113 27.86 7.69 -10.79
N SER A 114 28.14 7.32 -9.53
CA SER A 114 29.50 7.29 -8.95
C SER A 114 30.39 6.27 -9.65
N PHE A 115 29.78 5.25 -10.24
CA PHE A 115 30.45 4.13 -10.88
C PHE A 115 30.75 4.32 -12.35
N LEU A 116 30.47 5.45 -12.99
CA LEU A 116 31.13 5.76 -14.27
C LEU A 116 32.61 6.16 -14.07
N GLY A 117 33.07 6.29 -12.81
CA GLY A 117 34.40 6.74 -12.43
C GLY A 117 35.55 5.75 -12.65
N ASP A 118 35.55 4.52 -12.07
CA ASP A 118 36.85 3.79 -11.97
C ASP A 118 36.83 2.29 -11.57
N THR A 119 36.20 1.37 -12.32
CA THR A 119 36.42 -0.09 -12.16
C THR A 119 36.16 -0.89 -13.44
N SER A 120 36.63 -2.13 -13.52
CA SER A 120 36.37 -3.05 -14.64
C SER A 120 34.92 -3.57 -14.65
N GLY A 121 34.33 -3.72 -15.85
CA GLY A 121 32.93 -4.08 -16.09
C GLY A 121 32.42 -5.36 -15.41
N ALA A 122 33.29 -6.28 -15.01
CA ALA A 122 32.90 -7.51 -14.33
C ALA A 122 32.53 -7.29 -12.84
N ALA A 123 33.24 -6.41 -12.13
CA ALA A 123 32.92 -6.08 -10.72
C ALA A 123 31.63 -5.25 -10.62
N ARG A 124 31.34 -4.50 -11.68
CA ARG A 124 30.09 -3.80 -11.98
C ARG A 124 28.87 -4.71 -11.93
N ASP A 125 28.90 -5.75 -12.75
CA ASP A 125 27.78 -6.66 -12.91
C ASP A 125 27.54 -7.52 -11.67
N LEU A 126 28.59 -7.96 -10.98
CA LEU A 126 28.39 -8.74 -9.74
C LEU A 126 27.72 -7.90 -8.66
N LYS A 127 28.19 -6.68 -8.37
CA LYS A 127 27.56 -5.84 -7.34
C LYS A 127 26.13 -5.42 -7.70
N ALA A 128 25.87 -5.10 -8.96
CA ALA A 128 24.51 -4.80 -9.43
C ALA A 128 23.57 -6.01 -9.31
N LYS A 129 24.05 -7.23 -9.57
CA LYS A 129 23.28 -8.46 -9.40
C LYS A 129 22.91 -8.72 -7.93
N PHE A 130 23.82 -8.48 -6.98
CA PHE A 130 23.51 -8.64 -5.56
C PHE A 130 22.45 -7.64 -5.08
N ILE A 131 22.56 -6.36 -5.45
CA ILE A 131 21.56 -5.34 -5.05
C ILE A 131 20.19 -5.59 -5.71
N LYS A 132 20.18 -6.09 -6.95
CA LYS A 132 18.92 -6.43 -7.65
C LYS A 132 18.24 -7.64 -7.02
N ALA A 133 19.00 -8.58 -6.45
CA ALA A 133 18.47 -9.72 -5.69
C ALA A 133 17.80 -9.26 -4.39
N ASP A 134 18.45 -8.40 -3.60
CA ASP A 134 17.90 -7.91 -2.32
C ASP A 134 16.58 -7.13 -2.50
N ILE A 135 16.42 -6.42 -3.63
CA ILE A 135 15.18 -5.70 -3.94
C ILE A 135 14.09 -6.64 -4.41
N ALA A 136 14.43 -7.60 -5.25
CA ALA A 136 13.48 -8.62 -5.66
C ALA A 136 12.99 -9.43 -4.46
N GLU A 137 13.85 -9.68 -3.47
CA GLU A 137 13.48 -10.30 -2.20
C GLU A 137 12.54 -9.41 -1.39
N THR A 138 12.85 -8.12 -1.26
CA THR A 138 11.97 -7.16 -0.55
C THR A 138 10.61 -6.99 -1.26
N GLU A 139 10.58 -6.93 -2.58
CA GLU A 139 9.34 -6.88 -3.37
C GLU A 139 8.56 -8.20 -3.27
N SER A 140 9.27 -9.34 -3.20
CA SER A 140 8.67 -10.65 -2.93
C SER A 140 8.11 -10.75 -1.51
N ASP A 141 8.71 -10.11 -0.52
CA ASP A 141 8.19 -10.06 0.85
C ASP A 141 6.94 -9.18 0.93
N ILE A 142 6.91 -8.05 0.23
CA ILE A 142 5.72 -7.19 0.13
C ILE A 142 4.60 -7.91 -0.64
N ASP A 143 4.92 -8.55 -1.76
CA ASP A 143 3.97 -9.37 -2.52
C ASP A 143 3.50 -10.58 -1.71
N GLY A 144 4.40 -11.19 -0.93
CA GLY A 144 4.11 -12.28 -0.01
C GLY A 144 3.17 -11.84 1.11
N LEU A 145 3.39 -10.66 1.70
CA LEU A 145 2.46 -10.03 2.64
C LEU A 145 1.12 -9.74 1.96
N ARG A 146 1.10 -9.33 0.69
CA ARG A 146 -0.16 -9.15 -0.06
C ARG A 146 -0.89 -10.49 -0.33
N LYS A 147 -0.16 -11.57 -0.57
CA LYS A 147 -0.68 -12.92 -0.86
C LYS A 147 -1.04 -13.76 0.37
N GLN A 148 -0.40 -13.54 1.52
CA GLN A 148 -0.74 -14.25 2.77
C GLN A 148 -2.14 -13.92 3.29
N PHE A 149 -2.77 -12.87 2.76
CA PHE A 149 -4.12 -12.45 3.11
C PHE A 149 -5.10 -12.56 1.93
N GLU A 150 -4.72 -13.23 0.83
CA GLU A 150 -5.58 -13.66 -0.30
C GLU A 150 -6.08 -15.10 -0.09
#